data_AF-A0A7Z9HFY7-F1
#
_entry.id   AF-A0A7Z9HFY7-F1
#
_cell.length_a   1.000
_cell.length_b   1.000
_cell.length_c   1.000
_cell.angle_alpha   90.00
_cell.angle_beta   90.00
_cell.angle_gamma   90.00
#
_symmetry.space_group_name_H-M   'P 1'
#
loop_
_entity.id
_entity.type
_entity.pdbx_description
1 polymer ?
#
loop_
_entity_poly.entity_id
_entity_poly.type
_entity_poly.pdbx_seq_one_letter_code
_entity_poly.pdbx_strand_id
1 'polypeptide(L)'
;QEKPLLEELKSGRVAAAGIDTWEVEPPKHNPFRDLPQVVMSPHVGASTTEAQKRIAESIATQTSRALRGEVVDYPVNMPSVQVLGSGLVSSYTSLAEKLGVFSSQYIEFTPTNLEISYRGKLARYDGTLLRLCFLKGLLQSKQDYVSYVNAD
;
A
#
# COMPACT_ATOMS: atom_id res chain seq x y z
N GLN A 1 9.01 19.13 0.90
CA GLN A 1 9.96 19.00 -0.21
C GLN A 1 9.97 20.24 -1.11
N GLU A 2 8.86 20.94 -1.27
CA GLU A 2 8.78 22.13 -2.14
C GLU A 2 9.64 23.32 -1.66
N LYS A 3 9.59 23.66 -0.36
CA LYS A 3 10.32 24.83 0.15
C LYS A 3 11.84 24.75 -0.08
N PRO A 4 12.54 23.64 0.28
CA PRO A 4 13.97 23.54 0.02
C PRO A 4 14.33 23.62 -1.47
N LEU A 5 13.50 23.03 -2.35
CA LEU A 5 13.74 23.09 -3.79
C LEU A 5 13.65 24.52 -4.32
N LEU A 6 12.65 25.29 -3.86
CA LEU A 6 12.49 26.69 -4.24
C LEU A 6 13.70 27.54 -3.84
N GLU A 7 14.23 27.32 -2.64
CA GLU A 7 15.42 28.01 -2.14
C GLU A 7 16.65 27.69 -2.98
N GLU A 8 16.86 26.43 -3.35
CA GLU A 8 18.03 26.03 -4.14
C GLU A 8 17.95 26.42 -5.62
N LEU A 9 16.74 26.56 -6.16
CA LEU A 9 16.53 27.16 -7.49
C LEU A 9 16.82 28.66 -7.50
N LYS A 10 16.47 29.36 -6.41
CA LYS A 10 16.75 30.80 -6.26
C LYS A 10 18.22 31.08 -5.94
N SER A 11 18.90 30.19 -5.20
CA SER A 11 20.33 30.28 -4.91
C SER A 11 21.20 30.00 -6.14
N GLY A 12 20.63 29.39 -7.18
CA GLY A 12 21.34 28.95 -8.38
C GLY A 12 22.13 27.65 -8.20
N ARG A 13 22.04 27.00 -7.02
CA ARG A 13 22.64 25.68 -6.81
C ARG A 13 21.97 24.62 -7.69
N VAL A 14 20.66 24.73 -7.88
CA VAL A 14 19.89 23.94 -8.84
C VAL A 14 19.61 24.78 -10.08
N ALA A 15 20.06 24.29 -11.23
CA ALA A 15 19.95 25.03 -12.48
C ALA A 15 18.50 25.05 -13.03
N ALA A 16 17.73 23.97 -12.85
CA ALA A 16 16.36 23.82 -13.36
C ALA A 16 15.62 22.68 -12.65
N ALA A 17 14.28 22.65 -12.74
CA ALA A 17 13.45 21.57 -12.23
C ALA A 17 12.23 21.28 -13.11
N GLY A 18 11.79 20.02 -13.15
CA GLY A 18 10.52 19.59 -13.73
C GLY A 18 9.61 19.07 -12.63
N ILE A 19 8.39 19.61 -12.51
CA ILE A 19 7.46 19.26 -11.42
C ILE A 19 6.08 18.91 -11.99
N ASP A 20 5.62 17.68 -11.77
CA ASP A 20 4.28 17.23 -12.19
C ASP A 20 3.27 17.17 -11.02
N THR A 21 3.73 17.03 -9.78
CA THR A 21 2.89 16.83 -8.59
C THR A 21 3.22 17.84 -7.49
N TRP A 22 2.25 18.13 -6.62
CA TRP A 22 2.38 19.08 -5.52
C TRP A 22 1.96 18.44 -4.18
N GLU A 23 2.48 18.95 -3.06
CA GLU A 23 2.07 18.52 -1.72
C GLU A 23 0.57 18.76 -1.47
N VAL A 24 0.05 19.86 -2.03
CA VAL A 24 -1.38 20.20 -2.01
C VAL A 24 -1.84 20.48 -3.44
N GLU A 25 -2.75 19.65 -3.93
CA GLU A 25 -3.34 19.78 -5.25
C GLU A 25 -4.84 20.13 -5.17
N PRO A 26 -5.32 21.16 -5.90
CA PRO A 26 -4.58 22.03 -6.81
C PRO A 26 -3.78 23.13 -6.06
N PRO A 27 -2.58 23.51 -6.55
CA PRO A 27 -1.77 24.55 -5.91
C PRO A 27 -2.41 25.93 -6.09
N LYS A 28 -2.76 26.60 -4.98
CA LYS A 28 -3.41 27.93 -5.01
C LYS A 28 -2.46 29.07 -5.36
N HIS A 29 -1.31 29.13 -4.70
CA HIS A 29 -0.29 30.14 -4.92
C HIS A 29 1.06 29.44 -5.07
N ASN A 30 1.50 29.28 -6.33
CA ASN A 30 2.66 28.47 -6.66
C ASN A 30 3.87 29.38 -6.97
N PRO A 31 4.83 29.54 -6.04
CA PRO A 31 5.98 30.44 -6.22
C PRO A 31 6.96 29.96 -7.30
N PHE A 32 6.83 28.73 -7.80
CA PHE A 32 7.63 28.23 -8.90
C PHE A 32 7.19 28.80 -10.26
N ARG A 33 6.00 29.39 -10.35
CA ARG A 33 5.52 30.08 -11.58
C ARG A 33 6.37 31.25 -12.00
N ASP A 34 7.04 31.89 -11.05
CA ASP A 34 7.91 33.04 -11.31
C ASP A 34 9.33 32.63 -11.72
N LEU A 35 9.63 31.33 -11.75
CA LEU A 35 10.95 30.80 -12.08
C LEU A 35 10.98 30.24 -13.51
N PRO A 36 11.57 30.95 -14.49
CA PRO A 36 11.58 30.50 -15.89
C PRO A 36 12.36 29.20 -16.12
N GLN A 37 13.24 28.82 -15.20
CA GLN A 37 13.98 27.55 -15.22
C GLN A 37 13.17 26.36 -14.68
N VAL A 38 11.90 26.56 -14.32
CA VAL A 38 11.03 25.49 -13.81
C VAL A 38 9.94 25.19 -14.82
N VAL A 39 9.88 23.93 -15.25
CA VAL A 39 8.80 23.40 -16.09
C VAL A 39 7.81 22.68 -15.19
N MET A 40 6.52 23.01 -15.35
CA MET A 40 5.45 22.40 -14.56
C MET A 40 4.42 21.75 -15.45
N SER A 41 3.87 20.64 -15.00
CA SER A 41 2.72 19.99 -15.62
C SER A 41 1.66 19.66 -14.55
N PRO A 42 0.36 19.66 -14.91
CA PRO A 42 -0.71 19.53 -13.93
C PRO A 42 -1.08 18.07 -13.65
N HIS A 43 -0.17 17.30 -13.03
CA HIS A 43 -0.35 15.89 -12.67
C HIS A 43 -0.84 15.03 -13.85
N VAL A 44 -0.09 15.10 -14.95
CA VAL A 44 -0.45 14.45 -16.23
C VAL A 44 0.42 13.24 -16.57
N GLY A 45 1.32 12.81 -15.68
CA GLY A 45 2.20 11.68 -15.93
C GLY A 45 1.46 10.39 -16.34
N ALA A 46 0.25 10.17 -15.82
CA ALA A 46 -0.60 9.01 -16.17
C ALA A 46 -1.74 9.33 -17.16
N SER A 47 -1.79 10.55 -17.69
CA SER A 47 -2.90 11.03 -18.55
C SER A 47 -2.74 10.67 -20.03
N THR A 48 -2.06 9.55 -20.33
CA THR A 48 -1.92 9.03 -21.70
C THR A 48 -3.03 8.02 -22.04
N THR A 49 -3.37 7.91 -23.31
CA THR A 49 -4.40 6.96 -23.77
C THR A 49 -4.06 5.51 -23.42
N GLU A 50 -2.78 5.14 -23.54
CA GLU A 50 -2.28 3.81 -23.21
C GLU A 50 -2.38 3.51 -21.72
N ALA A 51 -2.03 4.47 -20.85
CA ALA A 51 -2.14 4.31 -19.41
C ALA A 51 -3.61 4.18 -18.98
N GLN A 52 -4.48 5.06 -19.47
CA GLN A 52 -5.91 5.02 -19.16
C GLN A 52 -6.57 3.73 -19.65
N LYS A 53 -6.18 3.22 -20.83
CA LYS A 53 -6.67 1.92 -21.33
C LYS A 53 -6.26 0.76 -20.41
N ARG A 54 -5.00 0.70 -19.99
CA ARG A 54 -4.51 -0.35 -19.07
C ARG A 54 -5.21 -0.27 -17.70
N ILE A 55 -5.42 0.94 -17.19
CA ILE A 55 -6.17 1.17 -15.95
C ILE A 55 -7.61 0.65 -16.10
N ALA A 56 -8.28 0.97 -17.21
CA ALA A 56 -9.64 0.49 -17.48
C ALA A 56 -9.73 -1.04 -17.58
N GLU A 57 -8.82 -1.68 -18.31
CA GLU A 57 -8.74 -3.14 -18.43
C GLU A 57 -8.51 -3.82 -17.07
N SER A 58 -7.62 -3.25 -16.24
CA SER A 58 -7.37 -3.72 -14.88
C SER A 58 -8.62 -3.61 -14.02
N ILE A 59 -9.26 -2.43 -13.98
CA ILE A 59 -10.49 -2.22 -13.20
C ILE A 59 -11.58 -3.19 -13.66
N ALA A 60 -11.84 -3.31 -14.95
CA ALA A 60 -12.87 -4.20 -15.48
C ALA A 60 -12.65 -5.66 -15.07
N THR A 61 -11.39 -6.12 -15.12
CA THR A 61 -11.00 -7.48 -14.72
C THR A 61 -11.15 -7.69 -13.21
N GLN A 62 -10.57 -6.79 -12.41
CA GLN A 62 -10.51 -6.95 -10.96
C GLN A 62 -11.89 -6.75 -10.31
N THR A 63 -12.71 -5.81 -10.78
CA THR A 63 -14.09 -5.63 -10.28
C THR A 63 -14.94 -6.87 -10.54
N SER A 64 -14.83 -7.48 -11.73
CA SER A 64 -15.58 -8.69 -12.06
C SER A 64 -15.20 -9.87 -11.15
N ARG A 65 -13.90 -10.06 -10.90
CA ARG A 65 -13.37 -11.06 -9.96
C ARG A 65 -13.88 -10.82 -8.55
N ALA A 66 -13.79 -9.58 -8.07
CA ALA A 66 -14.27 -9.19 -6.74
C ALA A 66 -15.76 -9.52 -6.53
N LEU A 67 -16.62 -9.20 -7.51
CA LEU A 67 -18.06 -9.48 -7.43
C LEU A 67 -18.39 -10.98 -7.42
N ARG A 68 -17.51 -11.83 -7.97
CA ARG A 68 -17.62 -13.30 -7.90
C ARG A 68 -17.00 -13.90 -6.63
N GLY A 69 -16.46 -13.07 -5.73
CA GLY A 69 -15.76 -13.54 -4.53
C GLY A 69 -14.39 -14.17 -4.84
N GLU A 70 -13.84 -13.91 -6.03
CA GLU A 70 -12.52 -14.39 -6.42
C GLU A 70 -11.42 -13.49 -5.83
N VAL A 71 -10.20 -14.04 -5.72
CA VAL A 71 -9.02 -13.28 -5.32
C VAL A 71 -8.76 -12.17 -6.35
N VAL A 72 -8.36 -10.98 -5.89
CA VAL A 72 -7.94 -9.84 -6.73
C VAL A 72 -6.45 -9.57 -6.56
N ASP A 73 -5.79 -9.09 -7.62
CA ASP A 73 -4.32 -9.00 -7.65
C ASP A 73 -3.76 -7.72 -7.01
N TYR A 74 -4.61 -6.69 -6.86
CA TYR A 74 -4.24 -5.39 -6.26
C TYR A 74 -5.28 -4.93 -5.23
N PRO A 75 -5.56 -5.71 -4.17
CA PRO A 75 -6.42 -5.21 -3.13
C PRO A 75 -5.73 -4.00 -2.48
N VAL A 76 -6.42 -2.89 -2.30
CA VAL A 76 -5.91 -1.80 -1.43
C VAL A 76 -6.19 -2.15 0.02
N ASN A 77 -7.33 -2.80 0.26
CA ASN A 77 -7.73 -3.43 1.51
C ASN A 77 -8.21 -4.84 1.21
N MET A 78 -7.90 -5.80 2.07
CA MET A 78 -8.56 -7.11 1.99
C MET A 78 -10.02 -6.92 2.39
N PRO A 79 -11.01 -7.47 1.67
CA PRO A 79 -12.36 -7.57 2.20
C PRO A 79 -12.30 -8.25 3.56
N SER A 80 -13.14 -7.79 4.50
CA SER A 80 -13.23 -8.37 5.83
C SER A 80 -13.33 -9.89 5.72
N VAL A 81 -12.79 -10.60 6.72
CA VAL A 81 -12.76 -12.06 6.84
C VAL A 81 -14.08 -12.75 6.43
N GLN A 82 -15.22 -12.03 6.50
CA GLN A 82 -16.53 -12.47 6.02
C GLN A 82 -16.60 -12.86 4.53
N VAL A 83 -15.71 -12.36 3.64
CA VAL A 83 -15.74 -12.70 2.20
C VAL A 83 -14.91 -13.95 1.88
N LEU A 84 -14.02 -14.35 2.78
CA LEU A 84 -13.28 -15.61 2.70
C LEU A 84 -14.15 -16.66 3.37
N GLY A 85 -14.86 -17.46 2.59
CA GLY A 85 -15.98 -18.32 3.01
C GLY A 85 -15.83 -19.08 4.35
N SER A 86 -16.96 -19.57 4.86
CA SER A 86 -17.03 -20.35 6.11
C SER A 86 -16.13 -21.59 6.04
N GLY A 87 -14.98 -21.55 6.72
CA GLY A 87 -13.99 -22.61 6.68
C GLY A 87 -13.13 -22.63 7.94
N LEU A 88 -12.33 -23.69 8.09
CA LEU A 88 -11.45 -23.81 9.25
C LEU A 88 -10.48 -22.62 9.29
N VAL A 89 -9.85 -22.26 8.17
CA VAL A 89 -8.88 -21.15 8.08
C VAL A 89 -9.47 -19.80 8.49
N SER A 90 -10.69 -19.45 8.03
CA SER A 90 -11.33 -18.18 8.39
C SER A 90 -11.57 -18.05 9.89
N SER A 91 -11.82 -19.17 10.59
CA SER A 91 -11.97 -19.20 12.05
C SER A 91 -10.68 -18.85 12.81
N TYR A 92 -9.50 -19.02 12.21
CA TYR A 92 -8.20 -18.72 12.83
C TYR A 92 -7.65 -17.33 12.47
N THR A 93 -8.27 -16.60 11.55
CA THR A 93 -7.77 -15.28 11.08
C THR A 93 -7.66 -14.27 12.23
N SER A 94 -8.71 -14.12 13.05
CA SER A 94 -8.71 -13.21 14.20
C SER A 94 -7.67 -13.63 15.25
N LEU A 95 -7.45 -14.93 15.43
CA LEU A 95 -6.41 -15.43 16.33
C LEU A 95 -5.01 -15.08 15.80
N ALA A 96 -4.75 -15.35 14.52
CA ALA A 96 -3.46 -15.04 13.90
C ALA A 96 -3.12 -13.54 13.98
N GLU A 97 -4.09 -12.67 13.71
CA GLU A 97 -3.91 -11.22 13.83
C GLU A 97 -3.61 -10.80 15.28
N LYS A 98 -4.39 -11.28 16.26
CA LYS A 98 -4.15 -11.00 17.68
C LYS A 98 -2.80 -11.51 18.17
N LEU A 99 -2.33 -12.66 17.67
CA LEU A 99 -0.99 -13.17 17.98
C LEU A 99 0.09 -12.24 17.43
N GLY A 100 -0.08 -11.69 16.22
CA GLY A 100 0.82 -10.67 15.68
C GLY A 100 0.89 -9.42 16.58
N VAL A 101 -0.27 -8.91 17.01
CA VAL A 101 -0.35 -7.75 17.92
C VAL A 101 0.28 -8.04 19.28
N PHE A 102 0.10 -9.25 19.79
CA PHE A 102 0.73 -9.66 21.04
C PHE A 102 2.26 -9.75 20.88
N SER A 103 2.72 -10.39 19.81
CA SER A 103 4.15 -10.50 19.51
C SER A 103 4.81 -9.13 19.34
N SER A 104 4.14 -8.15 18.73
CA SER A 104 4.73 -6.82 18.53
C SER A 104 4.97 -6.04 19.83
N GLN A 105 4.23 -6.36 20.89
CA GLN A 105 4.42 -5.79 22.22
C GLN A 105 5.58 -6.44 22.99
N TYR A 106 5.94 -7.68 22.63
CA TYR A 106 6.99 -8.44 23.31
C TYR A 106 8.34 -8.35 22.58
N ILE A 107 8.34 -8.13 21.27
CA ILE A 107 9.56 -8.10 20.46
C ILE A 107 10.15 -6.69 20.44
N GLU A 108 11.25 -6.50 21.17
CA GLU A 108 11.99 -5.23 21.22
C GLU A 108 12.95 -5.03 20.03
N PHE A 109 13.15 -6.06 19.18
CA PHE A 109 14.02 -6.01 18.01
C PHE A 109 13.22 -6.07 16.69
N THR A 110 13.92 -6.01 15.55
CA THR A 110 13.31 -6.24 14.24
C THR A 110 13.76 -7.61 13.73
N PRO A 111 12.88 -8.63 13.71
CA PRO A 111 13.26 -9.96 13.26
C PRO A 111 13.59 -9.94 11.77
N THR A 112 14.70 -10.59 11.39
CA THR A 112 15.12 -10.76 9.99
C THR A 112 14.54 -12.02 9.36
N ASN A 113 14.09 -12.98 10.18
CA ASN A 113 13.44 -14.20 9.74
C ASN A 113 12.26 -14.49 10.67
N LEU A 114 11.12 -14.84 10.07
CA LEU A 114 9.90 -15.22 10.79
C LEU A 114 9.43 -16.58 10.29
N GLU A 115 9.34 -17.56 11.19
CA GLU A 115 8.82 -18.89 10.88
C GLU A 115 7.43 -19.07 11.49
N ILE A 116 6.43 -19.34 10.65
CA ILE A 116 5.06 -19.66 11.10
C ILE A 116 4.79 -21.13 10.83
N SER A 117 4.63 -21.90 11.91
CA SER A 117 4.32 -23.33 11.85
C SER A 117 2.82 -23.60 12.06
N TYR A 118 2.20 -24.29 11.11
CA TYR A 118 0.80 -24.74 11.20
C TYR A 118 0.75 -26.22 11.62
N ARG A 119 -0.10 -26.57 12.59
CA ARG A 119 -0.21 -27.94 13.13
C ARG A 119 -1.63 -28.47 13.11
N GLY A 120 -1.75 -29.80 13.18
CA GLY A 120 -3.04 -30.50 13.23
C GLY A 120 -3.83 -30.37 11.93
N LYS A 121 -5.16 -30.23 12.02
CA LYS A 121 -6.03 -30.10 10.85
C LYS A 121 -5.69 -28.89 9.98
N LEU A 122 -5.13 -27.84 10.58
CA LEU A 122 -4.75 -26.59 9.91
C LEU A 122 -3.57 -26.78 8.95
N ALA A 123 -2.68 -27.74 9.21
CA ALA A 123 -1.51 -28.03 8.38
C ALA A 123 -1.83 -28.53 6.97
N ARG A 124 -3.11 -28.87 6.70
CA ARG A 124 -3.59 -29.32 5.39
C ARG A 124 -4.11 -28.20 4.51
N TYR A 125 -4.15 -26.97 5.02
CA TYR A 125 -4.68 -25.81 4.33
C TYR A 125 -3.54 -24.86 3.94
N ASP A 126 -3.81 -24.02 2.94
CA ASP A 126 -2.94 -22.90 2.62
C ASP A 126 -2.91 -21.90 3.79
N GLY A 127 -1.72 -21.71 4.36
CA GLY A 127 -1.45 -20.81 5.48
C GLY A 127 -1.31 -19.34 5.10
N THR A 128 -1.29 -19.01 3.81
CA THR A 128 -1.01 -17.66 3.29
C THR A 128 -1.87 -16.59 3.96
N LEU A 129 -3.18 -16.84 4.09
CA LEU A 129 -4.09 -15.90 4.76
C LEU A 129 -3.74 -15.69 6.24
N LEU A 130 -3.41 -16.76 6.97
CA LEU A 130 -3.05 -16.67 8.39
C LEU A 130 -1.70 -15.98 8.58
N ARG A 131 -0.76 -16.19 7.65
CA ARG A 131 0.52 -15.47 7.60
C ARG A 131 0.29 -13.98 7.43
N LEU A 132 -0.53 -13.58 6.46
CA LEU A 132 -0.88 -12.17 6.23
C LEU A 132 -1.58 -11.54 7.44
N CYS A 133 -2.52 -12.24 8.07
CA CYS A 133 -3.17 -11.78 9.29
C CYS A 133 -2.17 -11.54 10.43
N PHE A 134 -1.23 -12.48 10.64
CA PHE A 134 -0.20 -12.33 11.65
C PHE A 134 0.73 -11.15 11.35
N LEU A 135 1.22 -11.04 10.10
CA LEU A 135 2.13 -9.96 9.71
C LEU A 135 1.48 -8.58 9.84
N LYS A 136 0.21 -8.44 9.44
CA LYS A 136 -0.56 -7.21 9.66
C LYS A 136 -0.58 -6.82 11.15
N GLY A 137 -0.93 -7.77 12.02
CA GLY A 137 -0.97 -7.54 13.47
C GLY A 137 0.41 -7.23 14.06
N LEU A 138 1.47 -7.83 13.54
CA LEU A 138 2.85 -7.58 13.98
C LEU A 138 3.34 -6.18 13.61
N LEU A 139 3.05 -5.71 12.39
CA LEU A 139 3.60 -4.48 11.85
C LEU A 139 2.79 -3.23 12.24
N GLN A 140 1.49 -3.36 12.55
CA GLN A 140 0.62 -2.21 12.82
C GLN A 140 1.03 -1.36 14.04
N SER A 141 1.87 -1.87 14.94
CA SER A 141 2.35 -1.09 16.09
C SER A 141 3.58 -0.24 15.79
N LYS A 142 4.23 -0.45 14.63
CA LYS A 142 5.46 0.26 14.22
C LYS A 142 5.27 1.10 12.94
N GLN A 143 4.14 0.97 12.27
CA GLN A 143 3.85 1.59 10.98
C GLN A 143 2.44 2.18 11.01
N ASP A 144 2.30 3.44 10.59
CA ASP A 144 1.01 4.17 10.62
C ASP A 144 -0.03 3.57 9.65
N TYR A 145 0.41 2.84 8.62
CA TYR A 145 -0.48 2.21 7.64
C TYR A 145 -0.04 0.80 7.26
N VAL A 146 -0.69 -0.21 7.85
CA VAL A 146 -0.49 -1.62 7.51
C VAL A 146 -1.81 -2.25 7.10
N SER A 147 -1.83 -2.79 5.89
CA SER A 147 -2.90 -3.60 5.32
C SER A 147 -2.39 -5.02 5.07
N TYR A 148 -3.28 -5.94 4.71
CA TYR A 148 -2.87 -7.30 4.32
C TYR A 148 -2.09 -7.36 3.00
N VAL A 149 -1.83 -6.22 2.36
CA VAL A 149 -1.22 -6.10 1.02
C VAL A 149 0.22 -5.60 1.13
N ASN A 150 0.51 -4.75 2.12
CA ASN A 150 1.85 -4.25 2.40
C ASN A 150 2.49 -4.87 3.65
N ALA A 151 1.86 -5.91 4.22
CA ALA A 151 2.38 -6.64 5.36
C ALA A 151 3.36 -7.76 4.98
N ASP A 152 3.37 -8.19 3.71
CA ASP A 152 4.31 -9.18 3.17
C ASP A 152 5.53 -8.50 2.51
#